data_AF-A0AAD6HJI2-F1
#
_entry.id   AF-A0AAD6HJI2-F1
#
_cell.length_a   1.000
_cell.length_b   1.000
_cell.length_c   1.000
_cell.angle_alpha   90.00
_cell.angle_beta   90.00
_cell.angle_gamma   90.00
#
_symmetry.space_group_name_H-M   'P 1'
#
loop_
_entity.id
_entity.type
_entity.pdbx_description
1 polymer ?
#
loop_
_entity_poly.entity_id
_entity_poly.type
_entity_poly.pdbx_seq_one_letter_code
_entity_poly.pdbx_strand_id
1 'polypeptide(L)'
;MTLSTMMIAPRRSETAKIPMDVLAAGDIVDPGVLSLNGTILAGTLMVKAEAEFDALRSNPENLSQVFRDVGFSRIDSYGNSVL
;
A
#
# COMPACT_ATOMS: atom_id res chain seq x y z
N MET A 1 8.15 10.94 -10.28
CA MET A 1 8.84 12.16 -10.72
C MET A 1 8.06 12.73 -11.89
N THR A 2 7.64 13.97 -11.80
CA THR A 2 7.04 14.70 -12.93
C THR A 2 8.00 15.82 -13.34
N LEU A 3 7.65 16.57 -14.40
CA LEU A 3 8.43 17.76 -14.81
C LEU A 3 8.46 18.85 -13.73
N SER A 4 7.44 18.91 -12.88
CA SER A 4 7.29 19.97 -11.86
C SER A 4 7.66 19.54 -10.45
N THR A 5 7.71 18.22 -10.16
CA THR A 5 7.86 17.75 -8.78
C THR A 5 8.60 16.42 -8.71
N MET A 6 9.56 16.37 -7.79
CA MET A 6 10.19 15.14 -7.33
C MET A 6 9.72 14.84 -5.92
N MET A 7 9.34 13.60 -5.66
CA MET A 7 8.94 13.12 -4.34
C MET A 7 9.83 11.95 -3.95
N ILE A 8 10.32 11.96 -2.71
CA ILE A 8 11.11 10.90 -2.11
C ILE A 8 10.34 10.46 -0.86
N ALA A 9 10.06 9.16 -0.75
CA ALA A 9 9.36 8.58 0.39
C ALA A 9 10.20 7.42 0.96
N PRO A 10 10.74 7.56 2.18
CA PRO A 10 11.38 6.45 2.88
C PRO A 10 10.39 5.31 3.11
N ARG A 11 10.85 4.06 2.94
CA ARG A 11 10.04 2.85 3.13
C ARG A 11 10.71 1.92 4.13
N ARG A 12 9.91 1.32 5.02
CA ARG A 12 10.35 0.28 5.98
C ARG A 12 10.34 -1.12 5.36
N SER A 13 9.45 -1.34 4.41
CA SER A 13 9.23 -2.61 3.71
C SER A 13 8.92 -2.34 2.25
N GLU A 14 9.16 -3.33 1.38
CA GLU A 14 8.71 -3.29 -0.01
C GLU A 14 7.31 -3.87 -0.19
N THR A 15 6.82 -4.59 0.81
CA THR A 15 5.54 -5.29 0.78
C THR A 15 4.67 -4.98 1.98
N ALA A 16 3.36 -5.12 1.81
CA ALA A 16 2.36 -5.07 2.87
C ALA A 16 1.32 -6.17 2.67
N LYS A 17 0.65 -6.59 3.75
CA LYS A 17 -0.36 -7.65 3.70
C LYS A 17 -1.74 -7.06 4.01
N ILE A 18 -2.71 -7.30 3.13
CA ILE A 18 -4.10 -6.91 3.33
C ILE A 18 -4.98 -8.13 3.66
N PRO A 19 -6.07 -7.94 4.43
CA PRO A 19 -7.09 -8.96 4.59
C PRO A 19 -7.81 -9.22 3.25
N MET A 20 -7.86 -10.49 2.84
CA MET A 20 -8.67 -10.93 1.71
C MET A 20 -9.09 -12.39 1.86
N ASP A 21 -10.11 -12.79 1.10
CA ASP A 21 -10.49 -14.19 0.99
C ASP A 21 -9.47 -14.95 0.12
N VAL A 22 -8.69 -15.82 0.74
CA VAL A 22 -7.64 -16.61 0.07
C VAL A 22 -8.23 -17.63 -0.89
N LEU A 23 -9.47 -18.12 -0.64
CA LEU A 23 -10.14 -19.05 -1.55
C LEU A 23 -10.54 -18.35 -2.86
N ALA A 24 -10.88 -17.07 -2.78
CA ALA A 24 -11.18 -16.22 -3.94
C ALA A 24 -9.92 -15.81 -4.73
N ALA A 25 -8.72 -16.01 -4.19
CA ALA A 25 -7.47 -15.62 -4.83
C ALA A 25 -7.02 -16.59 -5.94
N GLY A 26 -7.56 -17.82 -5.99
CA GLY A 26 -7.10 -18.82 -6.95
C GLY A 26 -5.62 -19.20 -6.76
N ASP A 27 -4.91 -19.46 -7.87
CA ASP A 27 -3.52 -19.96 -7.90
C ASP A 27 -2.46 -18.84 -7.85
N ILE A 28 -2.66 -17.86 -6.96
CA ILE A 28 -1.78 -16.69 -6.87
C ILE A 28 -0.76 -16.88 -5.75
N VAL A 29 0.51 -16.61 -6.05
CA VAL A 29 1.59 -16.65 -5.07
C VAL A 29 1.42 -15.50 -4.06
N ASP A 30 1.44 -15.85 -2.77
CA ASP A 30 1.28 -14.93 -1.64
C ASP A 30 0.03 -14.03 -1.73
N PRO A 31 -1.18 -14.62 -1.66
CA PRO A 31 -2.42 -13.87 -1.81
C PRO A 31 -2.55 -12.81 -0.70
N GLY A 32 -2.84 -11.58 -1.12
CA GLY A 32 -3.00 -10.43 -0.22
C GLY A 32 -1.68 -9.76 0.15
N VAL A 33 -0.53 -10.27 -0.35
CA VAL A 33 0.76 -9.59 -0.23
C VAL A 33 0.96 -8.67 -1.42
N LEU A 34 0.88 -7.38 -1.18
CA LEU A 34 1.07 -6.32 -2.16
C LEU A 34 2.54 -5.93 -2.23
N SER A 35 3.07 -5.76 -3.44
CA SER A 35 4.41 -5.19 -3.67
C SER A 35 4.28 -3.76 -4.15
N LEU A 36 4.90 -2.83 -3.43
CA LEU A 36 4.81 -1.40 -3.71
C LEU A 36 6.07 -0.88 -4.37
N ASN A 37 5.89 0.05 -5.29
CA ASN A 37 6.98 0.79 -5.92
C ASN A 37 6.67 2.30 -5.92
N GLY A 38 7.55 3.10 -6.54
CA GLY A 38 7.43 4.56 -6.55
C GLY A 38 6.19 5.14 -7.25
N THR A 39 5.44 4.35 -8.03
CA THR A 39 4.21 4.82 -8.70
C THR A 39 3.07 5.07 -7.73
N ILE A 40 3.12 4.47 -6.52
CA ILE A 40 2.09 4.72 -5.49
C ILE A 40 2.06 6.19 -5.06
N LEU A 41 3.20 6.89 -5.14
CA LEU A 41 3.31 8.32 -4.86
C LEU A 41 2.60 9.18 -5.92
N ALA A 42 2.31 8.60 -7.09
CA ALA A 42 1.49 9.19 -8.14
C ALA A 42 0.05 8.66 -8.13
N GLY A 43 -0.35 7.90 -7.10
CA GLY A 43 -1.71 7.39 -6.93
C GLY A 43 -2.02 6.11 -7.70
N THR A 44 -1.01 5.37 -8.19
CA THR A 44 -1.22 4.13 -8.92
C THR A 44 -0.54 2.93 -8.26
N LEU A 45 -1.28 1.83 -8.17
CA LEU A 45 -0.86 0.56 -7.59
C LEU A 45 -1.20 -0.57 -8.55
N MET A 46 -0.29 -1.53 -8.71
CA MET A 46 -0.57 -2.78 -9.42
C MET A 46 -0.87 -3.87 -8.40
N VAL A 47 -1.84 -4.72 -8.68
CA VAL A 47 -2.15 -5.93 -7.91
C VAL A 47 -2.02 -7.16 -8.80
N LYS A 48 -1.88 -8.34 -8.19
CA LYS A 48 -1.71 -9.61 -8.90
C LYS A 48 -3.05 -10.26 -9.23
N ALA A 49 -4.08 -9.95 -8.45
CA ALA A 49 -5.40 -10.57 -8.50
C ALA A 49 -6.53 -9.54 -8.59
N GLU A 50 -7.63 -9.92 -9.24
CA GLU A 50 -8.90 -9.17 -9.13
C GLU A 50 -9.41 -9.15 -7.67
N ALA A 51 -9.26 -10.25 -6.93
CA ALA A 51 -9.66 -10.30 -5.52
C ALA A 51 -8.87 -9.33 -4.61
N GLU A 52 -7.59 -9.06 -4.93
CA GLU A 52 -6.80 -8.03 -4.24
C GLU A 52 -7.31 -6.62 -4.59
N PHE A 53 -7.67 -6.40 -5.86
CA PHE A 53 -8.30 -5.14 -6.29
C PHE A 53 -9.63 -4.91 -5.58
N ASP A 54 -10.49 -5.93 -5.51
CA ASP A 54 -11.77 -5.84 -4.83
C ASP A 54 -11.62 -5.63 -3.32
N ALA A 55 -10.65 -6.26 -2.67
CA ALA A 55 -10.35 -6.04 -1.26
C ALA A 55 -9.93 -4.58 -0.98
N LEU A 56 -9.11 -3.98 -1.85
CA LEU A 56 -8.72 -2.56 -1.75
C LEU A 56 -9.88 -1.61 -2.06
N ARG A 57 -10.68 -1.93 -3.09
CA ARG A 57 -11.81 -1.11 -3.55
C ARG A 57 -12.97 -1.11 -2.55
N SER A 58 -13.25 -2.25 -1.93
CA SER A 58 -14.38 -2.41 -1.00
C SER A 58 -14.12 -1.80 0.38
N ASN A 59 -12.85 -1.70 0.80
CA ASN A 59 -12.48 -1.14 2.09
C ASN A 59 -11.23 -0.23 1.99
N PRO A 60 -11.42 1.11 1.97
CA PRO A 60 -10.32 2.07 1.93
C PRO A 60 -9.30 1.93 3.09
N GLU A 61 -9.71 1.39 4.25
CA GLU A 61 -8.80 1.17 5.38
C GLU A 61 -7.69 0.17 5.06
N ASN A 62 -7.89 -0.73 4.11
CA ASN A 62 -6.86 -1.65 3.65
C ASN A 62 -5.70 -0.87 3.00
N LEU A 63 -5.99 0.18 2.23
CA LEU A 63 -4.96 1.03 1.64
C LEU A 63 -4.26 1.89 2.71
N SER A 64 -5.01 2.40 3.69
CA SER A 64 -4.44 3.09 4.87
C SER A 64 -3.48 2.19 5.65
N GLN A 65 -3.85 0.92 5.86
CA GLN A 65 -3.00 -0.07 6.50
C GLN A 65 -1.72 -0.31 5.70
N VAL A 66 -1.82 -0.47 4.38
CA VAL A 66 -0.66 -0.62 3.50
C VAL A 66 0.33 0.53 3.65
N PHE A 67 -0.16 1.77 3.72
CA PHE A 67 0.70 2.94 3.95
C PHE A 67 1.34 2.96 5.33
N ARG A 68 0.65 2.50 6.38
CA ARG A 68 1.21 2.38 7.72
C ARG A 68 2.31 1.31 7.80
N ASP A 69 2.12 0.19 7.12
CA ASP A 69 3.05 -0.95 7.14
C ASP A 69 4.32 -0.65 6.35
N VAL A 70 4.20 0.03 5.20
CA VAL A 70 5.32 0.34 4.31
C VAL A 70 6.00 1.66 4.64
N GLY A 71 5.23 2.66 5.06
CA GLY A 71 5.71 4.02 5.29
C GLY A 71 6.22 4.26 6.70
N PHE A 72 6.68 5.49 6.91
CA PHE A 72 6.90 6.04 8.25
C PHE A 72 5.75 7.00 8.55
N SER A 73 5.12 6.86 9.71
CA SER A 73 4.20 7.87 10.19
C SER A 73 4.93 9.19 10.29
N ARG A 74 4.31 10.24 9.75
CA ARG A 74 4.78 11.59 9.97
C ARG A 74 4.64 11.87 11.46
N ILE A 75 5.72 12.32 12.07
CA ILE A 75 5.74 12.75 13.46
C ILE A 75 5.64 14.28 13.44
N ASP A 76 4.75 14.86 14.24
CA ASP A 76 4.72 16.31 14.42
C ASP A 76 5.93 16.80 15.23
N SER A 77 6.05 18.12 15.40
CA SER A 77 7.11 18.73 16.23
C SER A 77 7.07 18.31 17.70
N TYR A 78 6.01 17.64 18.15
CA TYR A 78 5.79 17.20 19.53
C TYR A 78 5.95 15.69 19.72
N GLY A 79 6.30 14.94 18.67
CA GLY A 79 6.51 13.50 18.77
C GLY A 79 5.26 12.65 18.50
N ASN A 80 4.14 13.24 18.08
CA ASN A 80 2.90 12.49 17.82
C ASN A 80 2.80 12.02 16.37
N SER A 81 2.25 10.82 16.16
CA SER A 81 1.84 10.37 14.82
C SER A 81 0.73 11.26 14.30
N VAL A 82 0.90 11.83 13.11
CA VAL A 82 -0.11 12.66 12.42
C VAL A 82 -0.98 11.84 11.46
N LEU A 83 -0.93 10.51 11.59
CA LEU A 83 -1.70 9.51 10.83
C LEU A 83 -2.25 8.46 11.78
#